data_AF-A0A0X8UX03-F1
#
_entry.id   AF-A0A0X8UX03-F1
#
_cell.length_a   1.000
_cell.length_b   1.000
_cell.length_c   1.000
_cell.angle_alpha   90.00
_cell.angle_beta   90.00
_cell.angle_gamma   90.00
#
_symmetry.space_group_name_H-M   'P 1'
#
loop_
_entity.id
_entity.type
_entity.pdbx_description
1 polymer ?
#
loop_
_entity_poly.entity_id
_entity_poly.type
_entity_poly.pdbx_seq_one_letter_code
_entity_poly.pdbx_strand_id
1 'polypeptide(L)'
;MFELQVVSNTPMTGEDNLDILAETFLVQIGYLPKGYDPRSAGALTVRDSIPYRLFMDFFMKNPSKAWTAEELAALLDTSKPTIYRHINKLRSMDLLENADVLSEDGQMRKGFRIRYGDLVKAWSFTEANVNLAMENYKKTVLRFQELIKERAEQS
;
A
#
# COMPACT_ATOMS: atom_id res chain seq x y z
N MET A 1 9.27 -1.88 7.44
CA MET A 1 8.32 -2.09 8.54
C MET A 1 6.95 -2.27 7.90
N PHE A 2 6.20 -3.30 8.31
CA PHE A 2 4.85 -3.51 7.80
C PHE A 2 3.88 -2.52 8.47
N GLU A 3 3.02 -1.88 7.69
CA GLU A 3 2.02 -0.93 8.17
C GLU A 3 0.81 -0.93 7.23
N LEU A 4 -0.37 -1.14 7.80
CA LEU A 4 -1.66 -1.16 7.10
C LEU A 4 -2.72 -0.53 8.01
N GLN A 5 -3.67 0.20 7.42
CA GLN A 5 -4.89 0.59 8.13
C GLN A 5 -5.93 -0.54 8.00
N VAL A 6 -6.46 -1.01 9.14
CA VAL A 6 -7.58 -1.97 9.17
C VAL A 6 -8.83 -1.22 9.65
N VAL A 7 -9.83 -1.12 8.77
CA VAL A 7 -11.14 -0.53 9.07
C VAL A 7 -12.23 -1.55 8.79
N SER A 8 -13.30 -1.52 9.59
CA SER A 8 -14.51 -2.27 9.25
C SER A 8 -15.14 -1.66 7.99
N ASN A 9 -15.45 -2.50 7.02
CA ASN A 9 -16.05 -2.12 5.74
C ASN A 9 -17.03 -3.19 5.25
N THR A 10 -17.96 -2.79 4.40
CA THR A 10 -18.76 -3.72 3.60
C THR A 10 -17.98 -4.06 2.32
N PRO A 11 -17.80 -5.34 1.98
CA PRO A 11 -17.17 -5.72 0.71
C PRO A 11 -17.89 -5.09 -0.48
N MET A 12 -17.12 -4.53 -1.42
CA MET A 12 -17.66 -3.82 -2.58
C MET A 12 -17.94 -4.77 -3.77
N THR A 13 -18.43 -5.97 -3.50
CA THR A 13 -18.63 -7.01 -4.52
C THR A 13 -19.72 -6.70 -5.55
N GLY A 14 -20.51 -5.64 -5.33
CA GLY A 14 -21.54 -5.15 -6.26
C GLY A 14 -21.19 -3.85 -6.98
N GLU A 15 -19.93 -3.38 -6.89
CA GLU A 15 -19.45 -2.19 -7.60
C GLU A 15 -18.73 -2.62 -8.89
N ASP A 16 -19.25 -2.20 -10.04
CA ASP A 16 -18.69 -2.50 -11.36
C ASP A 16 -17.81 -1.36 -11.89
N ASN A 17 -17.84 -0.18 -11.26
CA ASN A 17 -16.98 0.94 -11.60
C ASN A 17 -15.60 0.79 -10.95
N LEU A 18 -14.62 0.45 -11.77
CA LEU A 18 -13.23 0.26 -11.35
C LEU A 18 -12.65 1.46 -10.60
N ASP A 19 -12.98 2.69 -11.01
CA ASP A 19 -12.42 3.87 -10.36
C ASP A 19 -13.02 4.08 -8.95
N ILE A 20 -14.33 3.87 -8.79
CA ILE A 20 -14.99 3.95 -7.47
C ILE A 20 -14.43 2.87 -6.53
N LEU A 21 -14.23 1.66 -7.06
CA LEU A 21 -13.62 0.56 -6.34
C LEU A 21 -12.19 0.91 -5.92
N ALA A 22 -11.37 1.44 -6.83
CA ALA A 22 -9.99 1.81 -6.54
C ALA A 22 -9.90 2.94 -5.50
N GLU A 23 -10.64 4.03 -5.68
CA GLU A 23 -10.66 5.16 -4.75
C GLU A 23 -11.01 4.69 -3.33
N THR A 24 -12.06 3.87 -3.22
CA THR A 24 -12.52 3.38 -1.92
C THR A 24 -11.53 2.41 -1.30
N PHE A 25 -11.01 1.46 -2.08
CA PHE A 25 -10.01 0.49 -1.61
C PHE A 25 -8.74 1.20 -1.11
N LEU A 26 -8.20 2.15 -1.87
CA LEU A 26 -6.99 2.88 -1.51
C LEU A 26 -7.14 3.72 -0.24
N VAL A 27 -8.34 4.23 0.05
CA VAL A 27 -8.65 4.90 1.33
C VAL A 27 -8.78 3.88 2.46
N GLN A 28 -9.45 2.75 2.24
CA GLN A 28 -9.68 1.73 3.28
C GLN A 28 -8.36 1.15 3.82
N ILE A 29 -7.41 0.87 2.94
CA ILE A 29 -6.09 0.34 3.31
C ILE A 29 -5.13 1.40 3.87
N GLY A 30 -5.53 2.69 3.83
CA GLY A 30 -4.74 3.81 4.34
C GLY A 30 -3.60 4.26 3.42
N TYR A 31 -3.69 3.98 2.12
CA TYR A 31 -2.74 4.52 1.14
C TYR A 31 -3.09 5.97 0.80
N LEU A 32 -4.39 6.26 0.62
CA LEU A 32 -4.93 7.60 0.59
C LEU A 32 -5.53 7.94 1.97
N PRO A 33 -5.31 9.15 2.51
CA PRO A 33 -5.95 9.55 3.75
C PRO A 33 -7.46 9.71 3.55
N LYS A 34 -8.23 9.51 4.62
CA LYS A 34 -9.68 9.77 4.60
C LYS A 34 -9.93 11.26 4.30
N GLY A 35 -10.79 11.54 3.32
CA GLY A 35 -11.04 12.90 2.87
C GLY A 35 -9.88 13.54 2.12
N TYR A 36 -9.03 12.74 1.47
CA TYR A 36 -7.91 13.21 0.66
C TYR A 36 -8.35 14.33 -0.30
N ASP A 37 -7.80 15.53 -0.10
CA ASP A 37 -8.01 16.67 -1.00
C ASP A 37 -6.89 16.76 -2.04
N PRO A 38 -7.16 16.42 -3.31
CA PRO A 38 -6.18 16.43 -4.39
C PRO A 38 -5.68 17.85 -4.71
N ARG A 39 -6.43 18.91 -4.34
CA ARG A 39 -6.09 20.30 -4.65
C ARG A 39 -4.84 20.78 -3.92
N SER A 40 -4.54 20.19 -2.76
CA SER A 40 -3.29 20.44 -2.01
C SER A 40 -2.02 20.11 -2.82
N ALA A 41 -2.15 19.31 -3.88
CA ALA A 41 -1.10 18.92 -4.79
C ALA A 41 -1.33 19.41 -6.24
N GLY A 42 -2.27 20.35 -6.45
CA GLY A 42 -2.58 20.91 -7.78
C GLY A 42 -3.52 20.06 -8.66
N ALA A 43 -4.04 18.94 -8.15
CA ALA A 43 -4.97 18.06 -8.87
C ALA A 43 -6.44 18.47 -8.63
N LEU A 44 -7.28 18.33 -9.66
CA LEU A 44 -8.71 18.69 -9.59
C LEU A 44 -9.55 17.61 -8.92
N THR A 45 -9.21 16.34 -9.17
CA THR A 45 -9.88 15.17 -8.59
C THR A 45 -8.87 14.19 -8.00
N VAL A 46 -9.35 13.23 -7.19
CA VAL A 46 -8.51 12.15 -6.66
C VAL A 46 -7.84 11.39 -7.80
N ARG A 47 -8.54 11.22 -8.94
CA ARG A 47 -8.05 10.50 -10.12
C ARG A 47 -6.89 11.19 -10.80
N ASP A 48 -6.81 12.52 -10.72
CA ASP A 48 -5.71 13.30 -11.28
C ASP A 48 -4.48 13.31 -10.35
N SER A 49 -4.64 12.87 -9.11
CA SER A 49 -3.57 12.93 -8.12
C SER A 49 -2.46 11.91 -8.40
N ILE A 50 -1.23 12.31 -8.07
CA ILE A 50 -0.03 11.46 -8.17
C ILE A 50 -0.23 10.07 -7.53
N PRO A 51 -0.72 9.92 -6.28
CA PRO A 51 -0.86 8.59 -5.68
C PRO A 51 -1.85 7.69 -6.42
N TYR A 52 -2.98 8.24 -6.91
CA TYR A 52 -3.98 7.47 -7.63
C TYR A 52 -3.44 7.01 -8.99
N ARG A 53 -2.91 7.95 -9.78
CA ARG A 53 -2.34 7.66 -11.10
C ARG A 53 -1.18 6.67 -10.99
N LEU A 54 -0.28 6.85 -10.03
CA LEU A 54 0.81 5.91 -9.77
C LEU A 54 0.29 4.48 -9.56
N PHE A 55 -0.78 4.32 -8.78
CA PHE A 55 -1.35 3.00 -8.54
C PHE A 55 -2.10 2.47 -9.77
N MET A 56 -3.03 3.25 -10.34
CA MET A 56 -3.92 2.79 -11.39
C MET A 56 -3.27 2.76 -12.78
N ASP A 57 -2.66 3.86 -13.20
CA ASP A 57 -2.13 4.03 -14.56
C ASP A 57 -0.83 3.25 -14.81
N PHE A 58 -0.10 2.92 -13.74
CA PHE A 58 1.22 2.26 -13.83
C PHE A 58 1.19 0.86 -13.22
N PHE A 59 0.95 0.74 -11.91
CA PHE A 59 1.01 -0.56 -11.25
C PHE A 59 -0.16 -1.47 -11.64
N MET A 60 -1.40 -0.99 -11.64
CA MET A 60 -2.55 -1.85 -11.99
C MET A 60 -2.73 -2.03 -13.49
N LYS A 61 -2.41 -1.01 -14.29
CA LYS A 61 -2.42 -1.14 -15.76
C LYS A 61 -1.42 -2.16 -16.27
N ASN A 62 -0.25 -2.28 -15.62
CA ASN A 62 0.79 -3.24 -15.97
C ASN A 62 1.41 -3.91 -14.72
N PRO A 63 0.69 -4.82 -14.05
CA PRO A 63 1.10 -5.37 -12.74
C PRO A 63 2.47 -6.06 -12.76
N SER A 64 2.79 -6.75 -13.86
CA SER A 64 4.05 -7.48 -14.01
C SER A 64 5.24 -6.60 -14.40
N LYS A 65 4.99 -5.38 -14.92
CA LYS A 65 6.06 -4.47 -15.33
C LYS A 65 6.70 -3.87 -14.09
N ALA A 66 8.03 -3.96 -14.03
CA ALA A 66 8.84 -3.25 -13.05
C ALA A 66 9.09 -1.81 -13.52
N TRP A 67 8.71 -0.86 -12.67
CA TRP A 67 8.87 0.58 -12.89
C TRP A 67 9.95 1.14 -11.98
N THR A 68 10.94 1.81 -12.54
CA THR A 68 11.93 2.60 -11.80
C THR A 68 11.31 3.87 -11.23
N ALA A 69 11.82 4.36 -10.11
CA ALA A 69 11.32 5.62 -9.53
C ALA A 69 11.58 6.83 -10.45
N GLU A 70 12.62 6.75 -11.29
CA GLU A 70 12.97 7.78 -12.25
C GLU A 70 11.99 7.87 -13.42
N GLU A 71 11.63 6.74 -14.04
CA GLU A 71 10.65 6.77 -15.12
C GLU A 71 9.28 7.21 -14.61
N LEU A 72 8.88 6.76 -13.42
CA LEU A 72 7.63 7.18 -12.80
C LEU A 72 7.60 8.67 -12.49
N ALA A 73 8.70 9.24 -12.01
CA ALA A 73 8.81 10.67 -11.75
C ALA A 73 8.66 11.49 -13.05
N ALA A 74 9.29 11.04 -14.14
CA ALA A 74 9.15 11.68 -15.44
C ALA A 74 7.73 11.56 -16.03
N LEU A 75 7.13 10.36 -15.98
CA LEU A 75 5.81 10.10 -16.56
C LEU A 75 4.64 10.72 -15.77
N LEU A 76 4.82 10.92 -14.47
CA LEU A 76 3.83 11.57 -13.61
C LEU A 76 4.08 13.07 -13.41
N ASP A 77 5.13 13.63 -14.04
CA ASP A 77 5.54 15.03 -13.88
C ASP A 77 5.68 15.45 -12.41
N THR A 78 6.50 14.69 -11.67
CA THR A 78 6.72 14.94 -10.23
C THR A 78 8.15 14.60 -9.81
N SER A 79 8.47 14.84 -8.54
CA SER A 79 9.82 14.58 -8.02
C SER A 79 10.03 13.11 -7.65
N LYS A 80 11.27 12.60 -7.79
CA LYS A 80 11.65 11.26 -7.29
C LYS A 80 11.32 11.08 -5.80
N PRO A 81 11.54 12.06 -4.89
CA PRO A 81 11.10 11.97 -3.49
C PRO A 81 9.58 11.74 -3.34
N THR A 82 8.76 12.44 -4.13
CA THR A 82 7.29 12.24 -4.13
C THR A 82 6.95 10.80 -4.50
N ILE A 83 7.57 10.26 -5.55
CA ILE A 83 7.38 8.86 -5.97
C ILE A 83 7.81 7.88 -4.88
N TYR A 84 8.99 8.06 -4.29
CA TYR A 84 9.48 7.19 -3.23
C TYR A 84 8.58 7.18 -2.01
N ARG A 85 7.98 8.32 -1.63
CA ARG A 85 7.01 8.37 -0.53
C ARG A 85 5.84 7.41 -0.78
N HIS A 86 5.27 7.42 -1.98
CA HIS A 86 4.14 6.56 -2.33
C HIS A 86 4.55 5.10 -2.52
N ILE A 87 5.68 4.83 -3.18
CA ILE A 87 6.24 3.48 -3.30
C ILE A 87 6.51 2.88 -1.92
N ASN A 88 7.11 3.65 -1.01
CA ASN A 88 7.42 3.16 0.33
C ASN A 88 6.14 2.85 1.14
N LYS A 89 5.06 3.63 0.96
CA LYS A 89 3.77 3.33 1.60
C LYS A 89 3.13 2.05 1.04
N LEU A 90 3.16 1.84 -0.27
CA LEU A 90 2.66 0.58 -0.86
C LEU A 90 3.55 -0.62 -0.48
N ARG A 91 4.86 -0.42 -0.37
CA ARG A 91 5.81 -1.44 0.10
C ARG A 91 5.63 -1.77 1.58
N SER A 92 5.30 -0.80 2.44
CA SER A 92 5.01 -1.08 3.85
C SER A 92 3.74 -1.91 4.01
N MET A 93 2.84 -1.90 3.03
CA MET A 93 1.67 -2.78 2.99
C MET A 93 1.96 -4.15 2.36
N ASP A 94 3.21 -4.42 1.97
CA ASP A 94 3.63 -5.63 1.26
C ASP A 94 3.02 -5.86 -0.13
N LEU A 95 2.46 -4.80 -0.74
CA LEU A 95 1.86 -4.86 -2.07
C LEU A 95 2.88 -4.82 -3.21
N LEU A 96 4.03 -4.17 -3.01
CA LEU A 96 5.07 -4.03 -4.02
C LEU A 96 6.33 -4.84 -3.68
N GLU A 97 6.95 -5.41 -4.71
CA GLU A 97 8.27 -6.02 -4.64
C GLU A 97 9.29 -5.25 -5.49
N ASN A 98 10.57 -5.53 -5.25
CA ASN A 98 11.64 -5.03 -6.09
C ASN A 98 11.88 -6.00 -7.24
N ALA A 99 12.23 -5.47 -8.40
CA ALA A 99 12.69 -6.25 -9.53
C ALA A 99 13.84 -5.52 -10.22
N ASP A 100 14.78 -6.27 -10.79
CA ASP A 100 15.86 -5.68 -11.57
C ASP A 100 15.35 -5.29 -12.96
N VAL A 101 15.69 -4.09 -13.39
CA VAL A 101 15.32 -3.51 -14.68
C VAL A 101 16.59 -3.17 -15.43
N LEU A 102 16.78 -3.77 -16.60
CA LEU A 102 17.87 -3.40 -17.50
C LEU A 102 17.52 -2.06 -18.15
N SER A 103 18.36 -1.05 -17.91
CA SER A 103 18.22 0.28 -18.49
C SER A 103 18.82 0.33 -19.90
N GLU A 104 18.49 1.37 -20.66
CA GLU A 104 18.99 1.56 -22.05
C GLU A 104 20.52 1.66 -22.11
N ASP A 105 21.16 2.14 -21.04
CA ASP A 105 22.61 2.21 -20.86
C ASP A 105 23.25 0.85 -20.46
N GLY A 106 22.45 -0.22 -20.41
CA GLY A 106 22.88 -1.55 -20.01
C GLY A 106 23.07 -1.73 -18.50
N GLN A 107 22.76 -0.73 -17.68
CA GLN A 107 22.86 -0.83 -16.23
C GLN A 107 21.62 -1.47 -15.60
N MET A 108 21.84 -2.35 -14.62
CA MET A 108 20.76 -2.90 -13.80
C MET A 108 20.32 -1.85 -12.79
N ARG A 109 19.05 -1.43 -12.89
CA ARG A 109 18.42 -0.51 -11.95
C ARG A 109 17.31 -1.21 -11.19
N LYS A 110 17.01 -0.67 -10.01
CA LYS A 110 15.94 -1.18 -9.17
C LYS A 110 14.59 -0.63 -9.60
N GLY A 111 13.72 -1.52 -10.06
CA GLY A 111 12.32 -1.25 -10.33
C GLY A 111 11.41 -1.78 -9.22
N PHE A 112 10.14 -1.36 -9.29
CA PHE A 112 9.08 -1.73 -8.38
C PHE A 112 7.89 -2.23 -9.18
N ARG A 113 7.21 -3.27 -8.70
CA ARG A 113 5.98 -3.79 -9.32
C ARG A 113 5.05 -4.37 -8.27
N ILE A 114 3.79 -4.62 -8.66
CA ILE A 114 2.90 -5.42 -7.83
C ILE A 114 3.58 -6.77 -7.59
N ARG A 115 3.58 -7.22 -6.33
CA ARG A 115 4.20 -8.49 -5.94
C ARG A 115 3.64 -9.62 -6.81
N TYR A 116 4.52 -10.40 -7.45
CA TYR A 116 4.18 -11.43 -8.45
C TYR A 116 3.36 -10.97 -9.68
N GLY A 117 3.22 -9.67 -9.92
CA GLY A 117 2.38 -9.12 -10.99
C GLY A 117 0.89 -9.43 -10.83
N ASP A 118 0.42 -9.64 -9.60
CA ASP A 118 -0.94 -10.07 -9.31
C ASP A 118 -1.38 -9.49 -7.96
N LEU A 119 -2.39 -8.62 -7.96
CA LEU A 119 -2.84 -7.93 -6.76
C LEU A 119 -3.44 -8.90 -5.73
N VAL A 120 -4.12 -9.97 -6.16
CA VAL A 120 -4.70 -10.97 -5.24
C VAL A 120 -3.58 -11.74 -4.56
N LYS A 121 -2.54 -12.13 -5.30
CA LYS A 121 -1.36 -12.76 -4.69
C LYS A 121 -0.65 -11.80 -3.75
N ALA A 122 -0.44 -10.55 -4.15
CA ALA A 122 0.15 -9.53 -3.29
C ALA A 122 -0.66 -9.34 -1.98
N TRP A 123 -1.98 -9.34 -2.09
CA TRP A 123 -2.88 -9.22 -0.93
C TRP A 123 -2.74 -10.37 0.06
N SER A 124 -2.50 -11.60 -0.40
CA SER A 124 -2.30 -12.74 0.52
C SER A 124 -1.09 -12.55 1.46
N PHE A 125 -0.05 -11.82 1.04
CA PHE A 125 1.08 -11.44 1.91
C PHE A 125 0.68 -10.34 2.89
N THR A 126 -0.16 -9.40 2.46
CA THR A 126 -0.73 -8.38 3.34
C THR A 126 -1.53 -9.05 4.47
N GLU A 127 -2.42 -9.99 4.13
CA GLU A 127 -3.22 -10.74 5.09
C GLU A 127 -2.36 -11.59 6.04
N ALA A 128 -1.34 -12.29 5.52
CA ALA A 128 -0.42 -13.06 6.34
C ALA A 128 0.27 -12.19 7.41
N ASN A 129 0.72 -10.99 7.04
CA ASN A 129 1.33 -10.04 7.97
C ASN A 129 0.33 -9.49 8.99
N VAL A 130 -0.90 -9.16 8.57
CA VAL A 130 -1.97 -8.73 9.50
C VAL A 130 -2.26 -9.82 10.52
N ASN A 131 -2.44 -11.07 10.06
CA ASN A 131 -2.71 -12.21 10.93
C ASN A 131 -1.57 -12.43 11.95
N LEU A 132 -0.32 -12.37 11.49
CA LEU A 132 0.84 -12.48 12.38
C LEU A 132 0.89 -11.34 13.41
N ALA A 133 0.62 -10.10 12.99
CA ALA A 133 0.57 -8.94 13.89
C ALA A 133 -0.52 -9.11 14.96
N MET A 134 -1.72 -9.50 14.55
CA MET A 134 -2.85 -9.74 15.46
C MET A 134 -2.59 -10.88 16.45
N GLU A 135 -1.95 -11.96 16.01
CA GLU A 135 -1.54 -13.06 16.89
C GLU A 135 -0.51 -12.58 17.93
N ASN A 136 0.45 -11.75 17.53
CA ASN A 136 1.43 -11.16 18.45
C ASN A 136 0.77 -10.19 19.45
N TYR A 137 -0.19 -9.38 19.00
CA TYR A 137 -0.97 -8.52 19.89
C TYR A 137 -1.79 -9.34 20.88
N LYS A 138 -2.43 -10.42 20.44
CA LYS A 138 -3.18 -11.33 21.32
C LYS A 138 -2.32 -11.86 22.45
N LYS A 139 -1.12 -12.38 22.14
CA LYS A 139 -0.16 -12.85 23.16
C LYS A 139 0.22 -11.74 24.15
N THR A 140 0.44 -10.54 23.64
CA THR A 140 0.77 -9.36 24.47
C THR A 140 -0.38 -8.99 25.41
N VAL A 141 -1.62 -8.95 24.90
CA VAL A 141 -2.83 -8.64 25.69
C VAL A 141 -3.06 -9.70 26.77
N LEU A 142 -2.90 -10.98 26.44
CA LEU A 142 -3.01 -12.07 27.41
C LEU A 142 -2.00 -11.92 28.55
N ARG A 143 -0.71 -11.69 28.21
CA ARG A 143 0.32 -11.48 29.23
C ARG A 143 0.04 -10.24 30.08
N PHE A 144 -0.46 -9.18 29.46
CA PHE A 144 -0.81 -7.96 30.17
C PHE A 144 -1.95 -8.20 31.18
N GLN A 145 -2.96 -8.98 30.81
CA GLN A 145 -4.06 -9.36 31.69
C GLN A 145 -3.61 -10.28 32.84
N GLU A 146 -2.70 -11.21 32.59
CA GLU A 146 -2.10 -12.07 33.62
C GLU A 146 -1.39 -11.24 34.69
N LEU A 147 -0.51 -10.32 34.28
CA LEU A 147 0.23 -9.43 35.19
C LEU A 147 -0.70 -8.57 36.07
N ILE A 148 -1.84 -8.14 35.54
CA ILE A 148 -2.84 -7.40 36.32
C ILE A 148 -3.46 -8.28 37.41
N LYS A 149 -3.76 -9.54 37.10
CA LYS A 149 -4.33 -10.50 38.07
C LYS A 149 -3.33 -10.86 39.16
N GLU A 150 -2.09 -11.17 38.78
CA GLU A 150 -1.00 -11.48 39.72
C GLU A 150 -0.81 -10.36 40.76
N ARG A 151 -0.92 -9.09 40.35
CA ARG A 151 -0.84 -7.94 41.26
C ARG A 151 -2.04 -7.81 42.19
N ALA A 152 -3.24 -8.11 41.70
CA ALA A 152 -4.46 -8.03 42.50
C ALA A 152 -4.52 -9.12 43.57
N GLU A 153 -3.98 -10.31 43.30
CA GLU A 153 -3.91 -11.43 44.26
C GLU A 153 -2.84 -11.24 45.35
N GLN A 154 -1.87 -10.34 45.13
CA GLN A 154 -0.81 -10.00 46.08
C GLN A 154 -1.13 -8.79 46.97
N SER A 155 -2.29 -8.14 46.75
CA SER A 155 -2.77 -6.97 47.51
C SER A 155 -3.84 -7.38 48.52
#